data_AF-A0A165C5V0-F1
#
_entry.id   AF-A0A165C5V0-F1
#
_cell.length_a   1.000
_cell.length_b   1.000
_cell.length_c   1.000
_cell.angle_alpha   90.00
_cell.angle_beta   90.00
_cell.angle_gamma   90.00
#
_symmetry.space_group_name_H-M   'P 1'
#
loop_
_entity.id
_entity.type
_entity.pdbx_description
1 polymer ?
#
loop_
_entity_poly.entity_id
_entity_poly.type
_entity_poly.pdbx_seq_one_letter_code
_entity_poly.pdbx_strand_id
1 'polypeptide(L)'
;MSLVLPDTLMRELDAYVRRVAKHVQDTQDQSKLDELRYSLSRQVAVIVSDVIAARNIQHARSTALAPELWCMIWCELPFASRIHVSHVCRSWRAMALAIPRLWNDVKIVYSDDDAQLQALGPLLQRSASTPVRLHLAALAKGPLGDKLVHINTQLAAHASHIRALRVHVLMNSDLLPALRDVLPTMSSLQHARFEMGDFDAVGDTMADPGIGLARILHLDGGRALGALRVLELDGFLFNQQIPVDLIHVEEVSLHYRYGARPLTPARLNNLLASCPRMKKLHLDLQAGWSNEPVCKLPEDLALELDTVTLEVDDVGSMQDNGGAGVLEYLRSESRRVVAFRFRYDVLRQGEEGYGYGSADVLDWRFAELVGGGPLHVVVGRHGRRGSGIRISDSEGRVREVVSLWETISHDRISSLFAKLAPMIRSLVTDTSAPFQSNQPFPAMSRLTLRFARPSDLIAFGHPEPSTMPALHTLRVELVDAATRAPCRANGNHRVEVESVLALLPRDEDLDVLQLAQVGFCEGDDHSGLAQLRGRVGAIERTVFDERLEDVVGQLGPRNLWSD
;
A
#
# COMPACT_ATOMS: atom_id res chain seq x y z
N MET A 1 11.04 10.51 -48.54
CA MET A 1 10.24 11.66 -49.01
C MET A 1 11.08 12.92 -48.85
N SER A 2 11.44 13.60 -49.93
CA SER A 2 12.12 14.90 -49.83
C SER A 2 11.13 15.94 -49.28
N LEU A 3 11.57 16.74 -48.32
CA LEU A 3 10.83 17.89 -47.81
C LEU A 3 10.89 18.99 -48.88
N VAL A 4 9.97 18.93 -49.86
CA VAL A 4 9.76 20.06 -50.77
C VAL A 4 8.94 21.09 -50.01
N LEU A 5 9.57 22.22 -49.69
CA LEU A 5 8.87 23.37 -49.10
C LEU A 5 7.92 23.96 -50.15
N PRO A 6 6.72 24.44 -49.76
CA PRO A 6 5.84 25.12 -50.70
C PRO A 6 6.54 26.32 -51.37
N ASP A 7 6.35 26.49 -52.68
CA ASP A 7 7.01 27.55 -53.46
C ASP A 7 6.73 28.97 -52.95
N THR A 8 5.59 29.16 -52.26
CA THR A 8 5.26 30.42 -51.59
C THR A 8 6.19 30.68 -50.41
N LEU A 9 6.49 29.67 -49.59
CA LEU A 9 7.40 29.78 -48.46
C LEU A 9 8.84 30.01 -48.90
N MET A 10 9.27 29.28 -49.94
CA MET A 10 10.61 29.45 -50.51
C MET A 10 10.84 30.89 -51.00
N ARG A 11 9.81 31.50 -51.60
CA ARG A 11 9.87 32.90 -52.04
C ARG A 11 9.90 33.89 -50.88
N GLU A 12 9.14 33.65 -49.81
CA GLU A 12 9.18 34.52 -48.61
C GLU A 12 10.52 34.43 -47.89
N LEU A 13 11.04 33.22 -47.69
CA LEU A 13 12.37 32.98 -47.10
C LEU A 13 13.47 33.65 -47.93
N ASP A 14 13.45 33.48 -49.26
CA ASP A 14 14.42 34.12 -50.15
C ASP A 14 14.34 35.65 -50.07
N ALA A 15 13.14 36.24 -50.09
CA ALA A 15 12.95 37.67 -49.95
C ALA A 15 13.42 38.21 -48.59
N TYR A 16 13.28 37.43 -47.51
CA TYR A 16 13.73 37.81 -46.17
C TYR A 16 15.25 37.72 -46.04
N VAL A 17 15.86 36.62 -46.53
CA VAL A 17 17.31 36.43 -46.56
C VAL A 17 17.99 37.52 -47.38
N ARG A 18 17.43 37.91 -48.54
CA ARG A 18 17.96 39.01 -49.35
C ARG A 18 17.91 40.36 -48.64
N ARG A 19 16.83 40.66 -47.90
CA ARG A 19 16.74 41.91 -47.09
C ARG A 19 17.79 41.95 -45.99
N VAL A 20 17.98 40.83 -45.29
CA VAL A 20 19.03 40.66 -44.29
C VAL A 20 20.41 40.81 -44.90
N ALA A 21 20.71 40.11 -46.00
CA ALA A 21 22.01 40.19 -46.68
C ALA A 21 22.36 41.62 -47.11
N LYS A 22 21.37 42.40 -47.55
CA LYS A 22 21.55 43.82 -47.88
C LYS A 22 21.90 44.65 -46.64
N HIS A 23 21.19 44.51 -45.53
CA HIS A 23 21.51 45.19 -44.27
C HIS A 23 22.88 44.81 -43.69
N VAL A 24 23.29 43.54 -43.87
CA VAL A 24 24.60 43.03 -43.47
C VAL A 24 25.72 43.67 -44.30
N GLN A 25 25.54 43.82 -45.62
CA GLN A 25 26.53 44.47 -46.49
C GLN A 25 26.77 45.94 -46.13
N ASP A 26 25.73 46.63 -45.63
CA ASP A 26 25.80 48.05 -45.28
C ASP A 26 26.35 48.30 -43.86
N THR A 27 26.50 47.26 -43.02
CA THR A 27 26.83 47.41 -41.59
C THR A 27 28.19 46.80 -41.24
N GLN A 28 29.15 47.60 -40.76
CA GLN A 28 30.46 47.12 -40.27
C GLN A 28 30.46 46.67 -38.78
N ASP A 29 29.32 46.77 -38.09
CA ASP A 29 29.19 46.48 -36.65
C ASP A 29 28.79 45.02 -36.38
N GLN A 30 29.71 44.25 -35.78
CA GLN A 30 29.53 42.84 -35.47
C GLN A 30 28.37 42.56 -34.50
N SER A 31 28.08 43.47 -33.55
CA SER A 31 26.99 43.27 -32.59
C SER A 31 25.62 43.31 -33.27
N LYS A 32 25.45 44.22 -34.23
CA LYS A 32 24.24 44.31 -35.06
C LYS A 32 24.09 43.10 -35.96
N LEU A 33 25.20 42.53 -36.45
CA LEU A 33 25.15 41.29 -37.23
C LEU A 33 24.64 40.11 -36.39
N ASP A 34 25.07 39.99 -35.13
CA ASP A 34 24.62 38.91 -34.26
C ASP A 34 23.17 39.09 -33.81
N GLU A 35 22.72 40.31 -33.52
CA GLU A 35 21.30 40.62 -33.28
C GLU A 35 20.43 40.27 -34.49
N LEU A 36 20.90 40.60 -35.69
CA LEU A 36 20.17 40.38 -36.94
C LEU A 36 20.15 38.88 -37.33
N ARG A 37 21.23 38.14 -37.05
CA ARG A 37 21.27 36.66 -37.13
C ARG A 37 20.29 36.02 -36.16
N TYR A 38 20.26 36.47 -34.90
CA TYR A 38 19.32 35.96 -33.89
C TYR A 38 17.87 36.23 -34.29
N SER A 39 17.59 37.45 -34.76
CA SER A 39 16.26 37.84 -35.26
C SER A 39 15.85 37.02 -36.49
N LEU A 40 16.74 36.84 -37.47
CA LEU A 40 16.47 36.00 -38.65
C LEU A 40 16.23 34.55 -38.26
N SER A 41 17.08 33.97 -37.42
CA SER A 41 16.93 32.58 -36.95
C SER A 41 15.58 32.39 -36.25
N ARG A 42 15.19 33.33 -35.38
CA ARG A 42 13.89 33.33 -34.71
C ARG A 42 12.73 33.40 -35.70
N GLN A 43 12.78 34.29 -36.69
CA GLN A 43 11.71 34.41 -37.68
C GLN A 43 11.60 33.19 -38.60
N VAL A 44 12.74 32.68 -39.09
CA VAL A 44 12.78 31.44 -39.87
C VAL A 44 12.18 30.29 -39.06
N ALA A 45 12.53 30.15 -37.78
CA ALA A 45 11.97 29.13 -36.91
C ALA A 45 10.45 29.27 -36.75
N VAL A 46 9.91 30.49 -36.62
CA VAL A 46 8.46 30.74 -36.58
C VAL A 46 7.78 30.30 -37.88
N ILE A 47 8.28 30.75 -39.03
CA ILE A 47 7.73 30.44 -40.35
C ILE A 47 7.76 28.94 -40.64
N VAL A 48 8.91 28.30 -40.40
CA VAL A 48 9.09 26.85 -40.59
C VAL A 48 8.17 26.08 -39.64
N SER A 49 8.04 26.51 -38.38
CA SER A 49 7.13 25.89 -37.42
C SER A 49 5.67 25.97 -37.87
N ASP A 50 5.24 27.10 -38.44
CA ASP A 50 3.87 27.29 -38.92
C ASP A 50 3.56 26.40 -40.14
N VAL A 51 4.50 26.25 -41.07
CA VAL A 51 4.34 25.35 -42.23
C VAL A 51 4.33 23.88 -41.82
N ILE A 52 5.25 23.48 -40.93
CA ILE A 52 5.25 22.12 -40.38
C ILE A 52 3.94 21.85 -39.65
N ALA A 53 3.42 22.81 -38.87
CA ALA A 53 2.16 22.67 -38.17
C ALA A 53 0.98 22.51 -39.14
N ALA A 54 0.88 23.35 -40.19
CA ALA A 54 -0.18 23.25 -41.20
C ALA A 54 -0.16 21.89 -41.91
N ARG A 55 1.03 21.42 -42.29
CA ARG A 55 1.22 20.11 -42.94
C ARG A 55 0.88 18.95 -42.00
N ASN A 56 1.32 19.02 -40.74
CA ASN A 56 1.00 18.00 -39.74
C ASN A 56 -0.51 17.92 -39.48
N ILE A 57 -1.20 19.06 -39.41
CA ILE A 57 -2.67 19.09 -39.30
C ILE A 57 -3.31 18.38 -40.50
N GLN A 58 -2.83 18.65 -41.72
CA GLN A 58 -3.38 18.03 -42.93
C GLN A 58 -3.18 16.51 -42.95
N HIS A 59 -2.00 16.01 -42.58
CA HIS A 59 -1.74 14.57 -42.48
C HIS A 59 -2.51 13.92 -41.33
N ALA A 60 -2.58 14.60 -40.18
CA ALA A 60 -3.26 14.10 -38.99
C ALA A 60 -4.77 13.95 -39.22
N ARG A 61 -5.43 14.72 -40.11
CA ARG A 61 -6.88 14.58 -40.36
C ARG A 61 -7.36 13.16 -40.69
N SER A 62 -6.50 12.31 -41.26
CA SER A 62 -6.85 10.94 -41.64
C SER A 62 -6.55 9.89 -40.55
N THR A 63 -5.75 10.22 -39.55
CA THR A 63 -5.24 9.28 -38.53
C THR A 63 -5.30 9.83 -37.10
N ALA A 64 -5.79 11.06 -36.92
CA ALA A 64 -5.84 11.72 -35.63
C ALA A 64 -6.95 11.11 -34.79
N LEU A 65 -6.58 10.64 -33.62
CA LEU A 65 -7.52 10.39 -32.55
C LEU A 65 -8.26 11.69 -32.20
N ALA A 66 -9.53 11.57 -31.84
CA ALA A 66 -10.31 12.68 -31.33
C ALA A 66 -9.63 13.26 -30.07
N PRO A 67 -9.72 14.59 -29.83
CA PRO A 67 -9.10 15.23 -28.66
C PRO A 67 -9.44 14.55 -27.33
N GLU A 68 -10.67 14.06 -27.21
CA GLU A 68 -11.17 13.35 -26.02
C GLU A 68 -10.39 12.06 -25.76
N LEU A 69 -10.08 11.31 -26.83
CA LEU A 69 -9.29 10.07 -26.73
C LEU A 69 -7.84 10.37 -26.36
N TRP A 70 -7.24 11.41 -26.94
CA TRP A 70 -5.92 11.86 -26.51
C TRP A 70 -5.90 12.21 -25.03
N CYS A 71 -6.95 12.86 -24.54
CA CYS A 71 -7.00 13.28 -23.16
C CYS A 71 -7.26 12.13 -22.20
N MET A 72 -8.05 11.12 -22.60
CA MET A 72 -8.13 9.86 -21.87
C MET A 72 -6.75 9.20 -21.78
N ILE A 73 -6.01 9.11 -22.89
CA ILE A 73 -4.66 8.55 -22.90
C ILE A 73 -3.72 9.35 -21.99
N TRP A 74 -3.77 10.68 -22.04
CA TRP A 74 -2.92 11.53 -21.22
C TRP A 74 -3.30 11.53 -19.73
N CYS A 75 -4.55 11.25 -19.37
CA CYS A 75 -4.95 11.06 -17.98
C CYS A 75 -4.22 9.88 -17.33
N GLU A 76 -3.92 8.83 -18.10
CA GLU A 76 -3.19 7.65 -17.63
C GLU A 76 -1.67 7.88 -17.53
N LEU A 77 -1.16 9.01 -18.05
CA LEU A 77 0.26 9.31 -17.96
C LEU A 77 0.65 9.87 -16.57
N PRO A 78 1.86 9.56 -16.06
CA PRO A 78 2.42 10.26 -14.91
C PRO A 78 2.48 11.78 -15.12
N PHE A 79 2.40 12.56 -14.05
CA PHE A 79 2.33 14.02 -14.10
C PHE A 79 3.45 14.66 -14.96
N ALA A 80 4.71 14.23 -14.77
CA ALA A 80 5.85 14.73 -15.56
C ALA A 80 5.66 14.49 -17.07
N SER A 81 5.13 13.32 -17.45
CA SER A 81 4.85 12.98 -18.85
C SER A 81 3.73 13.84 -19.43
N ARG A 82 2.72 14.26 -18.64
CA ARG A 82 1.69 15.21 -19.09
C ARG A 82 2.28 16.58 -19.41
N ILE A 83 3.25 17.04 -18.61
CA ILE A 83 4.01 18.26 -18.91
C ILE A 83 4.73 18.05 -20.25
N HIS A 84 5.51 16.98 -20.43
CA HIS A 84 6.20 16.72 -21.70
C HIS A 84 5.26 16.69 -22.91
N VAL A 85 4.12 16.02 -22.80
CA VAL A 85 3.07 15.99 -23.83
C VAL A 85 2.60 17.41 -24.20
N SER A 86 2.39 18.29 -23.21
CA SER A 86 2.03 19.69 -23.44
C SER A 86 3.15 20.54 -24.09
N HIS A 87 4.33 19.95 -24.31
CA HIS A 87 5.48 20.57 -24.97
C HIS A 87 5.84 19.91 -26.32
N VAL A 88 5.15 18.84 -26.75
CA VAL A 88 5.41 18.17 -28.03
C VAL A 88 5.09 19.08 -29.23
N CYS A 89 3.91 19.69 -29.24
CA CYS A 89 3.52 20.65 -30.27
C CYS A 89 2.46 21.64 -29.75
N ARG A 90 2.24 22.74 -30.48
CA ARG A 90 1.25 23.77 -30.09
C ARG A 90 -0.17 23.23 -29.94
N SER A 91 -0.59 22.30 -30.80
CA SER A 91 -1.92 21.69 -30.74
C SER A 91 -2.10 20.85 -29.47
N TRP A 92 -1.11 20.02 -29.13
CA TRP A 92 -1.14 19.22 -27.90
C TRP A 92 -1.09 20.09 -26.66
N ARG A 93 -0.31 21.18 -26.68
CA ARG A 93 -0.32 22.18 -25.62
C ARG A 93 -1.70 22.79 -25.42
N ALA A 94 -2.33 23.27 -26.50
CA ALA A 94 -3.65 23.87 -26.44
C ALA A 94 -4.69 22.89 -25.91
N MET A 95 -4.66 21.64 -26.38
CA MET A 95 -5.55 20.57 -25.92
C MET A 95 -5.33 20.24 -24.45
N ALA A 96 -4.08 20.05 -24.02
CA ALA A 96 -3.75 19.74 -22.63
C ALA A 96 -4.18 20.87 -21.69
N LEU A 97 -3.92 22.14 -22.06
CA LEU A 97 -4.31 23.30 -21.27
C LEU A 97 -5.83 23.52 -21.20
N ALA A 98 -6.58 23.09 -22.23
CA ALA A 98 -8.03 23.20 -22.26
C ALA A 98 -8.74 22.18 -21.36
N ILE A 99 -8.03 21.19 -20.80
CA ILE A 99 -8.63 20.06 -20.08
C ILE A 99 -8.12 20.04 -18.63
N PRO A 100 -8.91 20.60 -17.69
CA PRO A 100 -8.48 20.75 -16.31
C PRO A 100 -8.14 19.43 -15.60
N ARG A 101 -8.81 18.34 -15.97
CA ARG A 101 -8.58 17.00 -15.40
C ARG A 101 -7.15 16.49 -15.56
N LEU A 102 -6.39 16.99 -16.54
CA LEU A 102 -4.98 16.59 -16.71
C LEU A 102 -4.08 17.18 -15.61
N TRP A 103 -4.53 18.26 -14.97
CA TRP A 103 -3.78 19.04 -14.00
C TRP A 103 -4.30 18.87 -12.57
N ASN A 104 -5.14 17.87 -12.33
CA ASN A 104 -5.78 17.65 -11.04
C ASN A 104 -4.97 16.77 -10.08
N ASP A 105 -3.81 16.28 -10.50
CA ASP A 105 -2.84 15.56 -9.68
C ASP A 105 -1.52 16.33 -9.75
N VAL A 106 -1.33 17.22 -8.79
CA VAL A 106 -0.23 18.20 -8.78
C VAL A 106 0.80 17.74 -7.77
N LYS A 107 2.04 17.53 -8.24
CA LYS A 107 3.18 17.22 -7.38
C LYS A 107 4.22 18.31 -7.47
N ILE A 108 4.49 18.98 -6.35
CA ILE A 108 5.55 19.98 -6.21
C ILE A 108 6.56 19.44 -5.22
N VAL A 109 7.82 19.36 -5.65
CA VAL A 109 8.95 18.96 -4.81
C VAL A 109 9.86 20.17 -4.67
N TYR A 110 9.57 20.98 -3.66
CA TYR A 110 10.35 22.15 -3.37
C TYR A 110 11.73 21.75 -2.81
N SER A 111 12.77 22.17 -3.52
CA SER A 111 14.17 22.20 -3.08
C SER A 111 14.62 23.67 -3.01
N ASP A 112 15.92 23.95 -2.90
CA ASP A 112 16.41 25.34 -2.88
C ASP A 112 16.12 26.14 -4.18
N ASP A 113 15.55 25.51 -5.23
CA ASP A 113 15.11 26.12 -6.49
C ASP A 113 13.64 26.59 -6.44
N ASP A 114 13.43 27.89 -6.69
CA ASP A 114 12.11 28.54 -6.72
C ASP A 114 11.26 28.18 -7.94
N ALA A 115 11.84 27.62 -9.00
CA ALA A 115 11.13 27.38 -10.26
C ALA A 115 9.91 26.47 -10.08
N GLN A 116 10.01 25.44 -9.24
CA GLN A 116 8.88 24.53 -8.97
C GLN A 116 7.79 25.21 -8.16
N LEU A 117 8.17 26.07 -7.22
CA LEU A 117 7.21 26.78 -6.38
C LEU A 117 6.40 27.78 -7.19
N GLN A 118 7.07 28.51 -8.10
CA GLN A 118 6.42 29.42 -9.04
C GLN A 118 5.44 28.71 -9.98
N ALA A 119 5.62 27.40 -10.21
CA ALA A 119 4.70 26.60 -11.01
C ALA A 119 3.41 26.19 -10.26
N LEU A 120 3.38 26.24 -8.93
CA LEU A 120 2.23 25.81 -8.12
C LEU A 120 0.94 26.56 -8.51
N GLY A 121 0.99 27.90 -8.54
CA GLY A 121 -0.16 28.73 -8.90
C GLY A 121 -0.70 28.43 -10.30
N PRO A 122 0.13 28.51 -11.36
CA PRO A 122 -0.29 28.16 -12.72
C PRO A 122 -0.85 26.74 -12.86
N LEU A 123 -0.33 25.76 -12.10
CA LEU A 123 -0.83 24.38 -12.14
C LEU A 123 -2.20 24.25 -11.48
N LEU A 124 -2.39 24.84 -10.30
CA LEU A 124 -3.68 24.88 -9.61
C LEU A 124 -4.72 25.73 -10.38
N GLN A 125 -4.30 26.77 -11.08
CA GLN A 125 -5.19 27.53 -11.96
C GLN A 125 -5.69 26.68 -13.13
N ARG A 126 -4.83 25.81 -13.68
CA ARG A 126 -5.21 24.92 -14.79
C ARG A 126 -6.17 23.82 -14.37
N SER A 127 -6.19 23.39 -13.10
CA SER A 127 -7.19 22.45 -12.62
C SER A 127 -8.59 23.05 -12.50
N ALA A 128 -8.74 24.37 -12.64
CA ALA A 128 -10.03 25.07 -12.61
C ALA A 128 -10.86 24.64 -11.38
N SER A 129 -12.08 24.13 -11.57
CA SER A 129 -12.94 23.61 -10.50
C SER A 129 -12.84 22.09 -10.29
N THR A 130 -11.91 21.42 -10.98
CA THR A 130 -11.78 19.96 -10.85
C THR A 130 -11.17 19.58 -9.50
N PRO A 131 -11.60 18.44 -8.91
CA PRO A 131 -11.03 17.95 -7.67
C PRO A 131 -9.52 17.70 -7.76
N VAL A 132 -8.74 18.41 -6.94
CA VAL A 132 -7.28 18.34 -6.93
C VAL A 132 -6.78 17.36 -5.87
N ARG A 133 -5.82 16.52 -6.26
CA ARG A 133 -4.89 15.82 -5.38
C ARG A 133 -3.57 16.58 -5.42
N LEU A 134 -3.15 17.11 -4.28
CA LEU A 134 -1.96 17.92 -4.18
C LEU A 134 -0.93 17.22 -3.31
N HIS A 135 0.27 17.03 -3.84
CA HIS A 135 1.43 16.56 -3.11
C HIS A 135 2.47 17.68 -3.04
N LEU A 136 2.70 18.20 -1.83
CA LEU A 136 3.74 19.17 -1.51
C LEU A 136 4.86 18.46 -0.76
N ALA A 137 6.07 18.43 -1.31
CA ALA A 137 7.26 17.98 -0.61
C ALA A 137 8.20 19.17 -0.39
N ALA A 138 8.49 19.52 0.86
CA ALA A 138 9.47 20.55 1.21
C ALA A 138 10.77 19.88 1.65
N LEU A 139 11.75 19.85 0.74
CA LEU A 139 13.06 19.23 0.95
C LEU A 139 14.17 20.25 1.28
N ALA A 140 13.83 21.51 1.49
CA ALA A 140 14.82 22.54 1.78
C ALA A 140 15.39 22.39 3.20
N LYS A 141 16.66 22.78 3.36
CA LYS A 141 17.39 22.69 4.63
C LYS A 141 17.12 23.87 5.58
N GLY A 142 16.40 24.89 5.12
CA GLY A 142 16.14 26.13 5.86
C GLY A 142 14.67 26.53 5.86
N PRO A 143 14.31 27.58 6.63
CA PRO A 143 12.96 28.11 6.66
C PRO A 143 12.54 28.62 5.28
N LEU A 144 11.27 28.43 4.94
CA LEU A 144 10.70 28.84 3.66
C LEU A 144 10.49 30.37 3.59
N GLY A 145 10.24 31.04 4.71
CA GLY A 145 10.12 32.49 4.76
C GLY A 145 9.04 33.02 3.81
N ASP A 146 9.38 33.97 2.92
CA ASP A 146 8.46 34.55 1.93
C ASP A 146 7.80 33.51 1.01
N LYS A 147 8.45 32.36 0.82
CA LYS A 147 7.93 31.25 0.03
C LYS A 147 6.69 30.63 0.66
N LEU A 148 6.57 30.63 2.00
CA LEU A 148 5.35 30.22 2.69
C LEU A 148 4.16 31.11 2.35
N VAL A 149 4.39 32.43 2.30
CA VAL A 149 3.33 33.38 1.98
C VAL A 149 2.78 33.09 0.59
N HIS A 150 3.68 32.79 -0.36
CA HIS A 150 3.28 32.36 -1.69
C HIS A 150 2.48 31.05 -1.68
N ILE A 151 2.99 29.99 -1.02
CA ILE A 151 2.29 28.71 -0.90
C ILE A 151 0.90 28.91 -0.30
N ASN A 152 0.81 29.56 0.85
CA ASN A 152 -0.45 29.79 1.55
C ASN A 152 -1.44 30.57 0.71
N THR A 153 -0.99 31.59 -0.01
CA THR A 153 -1.84 32.36 -0.92
C THR A 153 -2.42 31.48 -2.03
N GLN A 154 -1.59 30.63 -2.65
CA GLN A 154 -2.06 29.71 -3.69
C GLN A 154 -3.00 28.63 -3.13
N LEU A 155 -2.67 28.05 -1.97
CA LEU A 155 -3.51 27.04 -1.34
C LEU A 155 -4.87 27.61 -0.93
N ALA A 156 -4.91 28.80 -0.33
CA ALA A 156 -6.16 29.45 0.06
C ALA A 156 -7.04 29.78 -1.15
N ALA A 157 -6.44 30.28 -2.25
CA ALA A 157 -7.17 30.57 -3.48
C ALA A 157 -7.82 29.34 -4.12
N HIS A 158 -7.25 28.14 -3.90
CA HIS A 158 -7.68 26.89 -4.50
C HIS A 158 -8.30 25.89 -3.51
N ALA A 159 -8.44 26.27 -2.24
CA ALA A 159 -8.80 25.39 -1.14
C ALA A 159 -10.13 24.64 -1.35
N SER A 160 -11.11 25.29 -1.99
CA SER A 160 -12.46 24.77 -2.19
C SER A 160 -12.53 23.50 -3.05
N HIS A 161 -11.50 23.19 -3.84
CA HIS A 161 -11.48 22.00 -4.69
C HIS A 161 -10.29 21.06 -4.44
N ILE A 162 -9.43 21.34 -3.46
CA ILE A 162 -8.41 20.39 -2.99
C ILE A 162 -9.13 19.29 -2.20
N ARG A 163 -9.07 18.05 -2.69
CA ARG A 163 -9.71 16.88 -2.07
C ARG A 163 -8.72 15.91 -1.43
N ALA A 164 -7.50 15.87 -1.91
CA ALA A 164 -6.43 15.12 -1.26
C ALA A 164 -5.21 16.03 -1.10
N LEU A 165 -4.65 16.06 0.10
CA LEU A 165 -3.43 16.80 0.42
C LEU A 165 -2.42 15.83 1.01
N ARG A 166 -1.28 15.66 0.33
CA ARG A 166 -0.10 14.98 0.87
C ARG A 166 0.98 16.02 1.11
N VAL A 167 1.50 16.07 2.32
CA VAL A 167 2.57 17.00 2.70
C VAL A 167 3.73 16.18 3.23
N HIS A 168 4.86 16.24 2.55
CA HIS A 168 6.10 15.62 3.00
C HIS A 168 7.08 16.71 3.40
N VAL A 169 7.57 16.67 4.62
CA VAL A 169 8.34 17.76 5.21
C VAL A 169 9.63 17.20 5.79
N LEU A 170 10.78 17.66 5.28
CA LEU A 170 12.05 17.41 5.94
C LEU A 170 12.18 18.29 7.19
N MET A 171 12.95 17.82 8.17
CA MET A 171 13.24 18.48 9.46
C MET A 171 13.33 20.01 9.35
N ASN A 172 12.67 20.72 10.28
CA ASN A 172 12.71 22.19 10.48
C ASN A 172 11.98 23.08 9.46
N SER A 173 11.18 22.52 8.55
CA SER A 173 10.35 23.39 7.70
C SER A 173 9.14 23.95 8.45
N ASP A 174 8.97 25.26 8.27
CA ASP A 174 7.86 26.11 8.69
C ASP A 174 6.57 25.89 7.85
N LEU A 175 6.58 24.95 6.88
CA LEU A 175 5.41 24.63 6.05
C LEU A 175 4.23 24.10 6.87
N LEU A 176 4.48 23.22 7.82
CA LEU A 176 3.43 22.62 8.63
C LEU A 176 2.69 23.69 9.48
N PRO A 177 3.39 24.56 10.24
CA PRO A 177 2.75 25.72 10.87
C PRO A 177 1.97 26.59 9.90
N ALA A 178 2.49 26.83 8.69
CA ALA A 178 1.84 27.67 7.69
C ALA A 178 0.52 27.06 7.17
N LEU A 179 0.45 25.73 7.04
CA LEU A 179 -0.77 25.03 6.63
C LEU A 179 -1.90 25.15 7.65
N ARG A 180 -1.60 25.40 8.92
CA ARG A 180 -2.60 25.59 9.98
C ARG A 180 -3.65 26.64 9.60
N ASP A 181 -3.22 27.72 8.97
CA ASP A 181 -4.11 28.83 8.62
C ASP A 181 -4.95 28.54 7.38
N VAL A 182 -4.49 27.61 6.53
CA VAL A 182 -5.13 27.32 5.24
C VAL A 182 -6.00 26.07 5.26
N LEU A 183 -5.66 25.06 6.05
CA LEU A 183 -6.45 23.84 6.19
C LEU A 183 -7.94 24.11 6.49
N PRO A 184 -8.33 25.07 7.36
CA PRO A 184 -9.74 25.36 7.61
C PRO A 184 -10.50 25.85 6.36
N THR A 185 -9.79 26.41 5.38
CA THR A 185 -10.40 26.87 4.13
C THR A 185 -10.64 25.72 3.14
N MET A 186 -10.04 24.53 3.37
CA MET A 186 -10.14 23.36 2.50
C MET A 186 -11.39 22.52 2.83
N SER A 187 -12.57 23.11 2.69
CA SER A 187 -13.85 22.45 3.02
C SER A 187 -14.14 21.17 2.23
N SER A 188 -13.45 20.95 1.10
CA SER A 188 -13.56 19.75 0.25
C SER A 188 -12.50 18.68 0.54
N LEU A 189 -11.60 18.90 1.50
CA LEU A 189 -10.51 17.97 1.80
C LEU A 189 -11.06 16.66 2.36
N GLN A 190 -10.87 15.56 1.64
CA GLN A 190 -11.34 14.22 2.00
C GLN A 190 -10.22 13.32 2.52
N HIS A 191 -9.00 13.53 2.04
CA HIS A 191 -7.83 12.77 2.43
C HIS A 191 -6.69 13.74 2.77
N ALA A 192 -6.16 13.67 3.99
CA ALA A 192 -4.93 14.36 4.37
C ALA A 192 -3.86 13.34 4.77
N ARG A 193 -2.68 13.42 4.16
CA ARG A 193 -1.49 12.65 4.52
C ARG A 193 -0.38 13.61 4.89
N PHE A 194 0.15 13.49 6.08
CA PHE A 194 1.30 14.26 6.53
C PHE A 194 2.45 13.29 6.78
N GLU A 195 3.61 13.56 6.20
CA GLU A 195 4.83 12.78 6.36
C GLU A 195 5.96 13.69 6.83
N MET A 196 6.67 13.27 7.88
CA MET A 196 7.90 13.90 8.33
C MET A 196 9.09 13.00 7.99
N GLY A 197 10.12 13.57 7.34
CA GLY A 197 11.34 12.84 7.00
C GLY A 197 12.14 12.39 8.23
N ASP A 198 13.09 11.46 8.03
CA ASP A 198 13.82 10.75 9.10
C ASP A 198 14.32 11.62 10.25
N PHE A 199 13.92 11.23 11.46
CA PHE A 199 14.35 11.82 12.74
C PHE A 199 15.77 11.44 13.13
N ASP A 200 16.32 10.35 12.59
CA ASP A 200 17.60 9.77 13.03
C ASP A 200 18.79 10.71 12.82
N ALA A 201 18.67 11.71 11.94
CA ALA A 201 19.78 12.60 11.60
C ALA A 201 20.01 13.76 12.60
N VAL A 202 19.07 14.03 13.51
CA VAL A 202 19.16 15.18 14.43
C VAL A 202 19.19 14.66 15.85
N GLY A 203 20.40 14.49 16.41
CA GLY A 203 20.61 14.05 17.79
C GLY A 203 19.89 14.93 18.83
N ASP A 204 19.93 14.52 20.10
CA ASP A 204 19.21 14.99 21.31
C ASP A 204 19.02 16.50 21.58
N THR A 205 19.47 17.41 20.70
CA THR A 205 19.46 18.86 20.91
C THR A 205 18.15 19.57 20.53
N MET A 206 17.17 18.90 19.92
CA MET A 206 15.85 19.49 19.66
C MET A 206 14.91 19.34 20.87
N ALA A 207 14.82 20.39 21.69
CA ALA A 207 14.17 20.38 23.00
C ALA A 207 12.64 20.12 23.00
N ASP A 208 11.91 20.15 21.88
CA ASP A 208 10.51 19.69 21.84
C ASP A 208 9.97 19.42 20.41
N PRO A 209 10.19 18.23 19.84
CA PRO A 209 9.69 17.88 18.50
C PRO A 209 8.16 17.76 18.43
N GLY A 210 7.46 17.63 19.55
CA GLY A 210 6.00 17.42 19.57
C GLY A 210 5.15 18.68 19.40
N ILE A 211 5.76 19.82 19.06
CA ILE A 211 5.06 21.08 18.79
C ILE A 211 4.37 21.08 17.40
N GLY A 212 4.80 20.22 16.47
CA GLY A 212 4.34 20.25 15.08
C GLY A 212 2.85 19.96 14.90
N LEU A 213 2.42 18.71 15.15
CA LEU A 213 1.07 18.28 14.72
C LEU A 213 -0.06 18.77 15.61
N ALA A 214 0.17 18.82 16.92
CA ALA A 214 -0.79 19.42 17.85
C ALA A 214 -1.11 20.86 17.45
N ARG A 215 -0.17 21.60 16.82
CA ARG A 215 -0.42 22.93 16.26
C ARG A 215 -1.12 22.92 14.91
N ILE A 216 -0.75 22.02 13.99
CA ILE A 216 -1.40 21.92 12.66
C ILE A 216 -2.87 21.60 12.83
N LEU A 217 -3.16 20.58 13.64
CA LEU A 217 -4.53 20.13 13.88
C LEU A 217 -5.24 21.00 14.90
N HIS A 218 -4.61 21.98 15.58
CA HIS A 218 -5.31 23.01 16.37
C HIS A 218 -6.10 24.00 15.49
N LEU A 219 -6.85 23.47 14.54
CA LEU A 219 -7.87 24.08 13.71
C LEU A 219 -9.09 24.26 14.61
N ASP A 220 -9.61 25.48 14.71
CA ASP A 220 -10.74 25.91 15.56
C ASP A 220 -11.87 24.84 15.69
N GLY A 221 -11.68 23.89 16.60
CA GLY A 221 -12.58 22.78 16.89
C GLY A 221 -12.84 21.79 15.75
N GLY A 222 -11.99 21.66 14.73
CA GLY A 222 -12.13 20.62 13.68
C GLY A 222 -13.29 20.77 12.69
N ARG A 223 -14.26 21.64 12.98
CA ARG A 223 -15.49 21.84 12.19
C ARG A 223 -15.23 22.21 10.73
N ALA A 224 -14.08 22.84 10.47
CA ALA A 224 -13.72 23.31 9.13
C ALA A 224 -13.35 22.16 8.17
N LEU A 225 -12.90 21.01 8.70
CA LEU A 225 -12.56 19.82 7.91
C LEU A 225 -13.72 18.83 7.83
N GLY A 226 -14.95 19.33 7.65
CA GLY A 226 -16.17 18.52 7.61
C GLY A 226 -16.17 17.38 6.57
N ALA A 227 -15.39 17.53 5.50
CA ALA A 227 -15.26 16.54 4.44
C ALA A 227 -14.15 15.51 4.69
N LEU A 228 -13.28 15.68 5.71
CA LEU A 228 -12.15 14.78 5.93
C LEU A 228 -12.67 13.39 6.32
N ARG A 229 -12.15 12.36 5.65
CA ARG A 229 -12.52 10.96 5.85
C ARG A 229 -11.29 10.10 6.17
N VAL A 230 -10.16 10.39 5.53
CA VAL A 230 -8.92 9.64 5.68
C VAL A 230 -7.83 10.57 6.20
N LEU A 231 -7.19 10.18 7.30
CA LEU A 231 -6.07 10.90 7.91
C LEU A 231 -4.86 9.97 8.05
N GLU A 232 -3.79 10.26 7.33
CA GLU A 232 -2.54 9.49 7.40
C GLU A 232 -1.43 10.36 7.99
N LEU A 233 -0.69 9.82 8.95
CA LEU A 233 0.28 10.54 9.77
C LEU A 233 1.56 9.69 9.88
N ASP A 234 2.62 10.09 9.19
CA ASP A 234 3.91 9.40 9.16
C ASP A 234 5.01 10.24 9.83
N GLY A 235 5.67 9.68 10.85
CA GLY A 235 6.75 10.34 11.59
C GLY A 235 6.26 11.41 12.56
N PHE A 236 5.06 11.25 13.12
CA PHE A 236 4.39 12.33 13.82
C PHE A 236 4.11 12.05 15.30
N LEU A 237 4.43 13.04 16.14
CA LEU A 237 4.26 12.97 17.60
C LEU A 237 3.14 13.90 18.07
N PHE A 238 2.28 13.39 18.94
CA PHE A 238 1.23 14.17 19.62
C PHE A 238 1.50 14.20 21.11
N ASN A 239 1.85 15.36 21.65
CA ASN A 239 2.19 15.50 23.06
C ASN A 239 0.97 15.53 23.99
N GLN A 240 -0.21 15.95 23.51
CA GLN A 240 -1.40 16.24 24.32
C GLN A 240 -2.69 15.89 23.57
N GLN A 241 -3.85 16.08 24.21
CA GLN A 241 -5.18 15.91 23.60
C GLN A 241 -5.20 16.52 22.20
N ILE A 242 -5.65 15.75 21.20
CA ILE A 242 -5.94 16.30 19.88
C ILE A 242 -7.16 17.21 20.10
N PRO A 243 -7.01 18.54 20.01
CA PRO A 243 -8.04 19.49 20.46
C PRO A 243 -9.19 19.64 19.43
N VAL A 244 -9.45 18.59 18.67
CA VAL A 244 -10.14 18.64 17.39
C VAL A 244 -11.24 17.60 17.38
N ASP A 245 -12.45 18.05 17.07
CA ASP A 245 -13.55 17.18 16.73
C ASP A 245 -13.35 16.74 15.27
N LEU A 246 -12.52 15.71 15.04
CA LEU A 246 -12.38 15.00 13.77
C LEU A 246 -13.56 14.05 13.55
N ILE A 247 -14.77 14.56 13.79
CA ILE A 247 -16.03 13.80 13.87
C ILE A 247 -16.40 13.02 12.61
N HIS A 248 -15.77 13.35 11.49
CA HIS A 248 -16.04 12.70 10.21
C HIS A 248 -14.93 11.79 9.72
N VAL A 249 -13.80 11.72 10.41
CA VAL A 249 -12.71 10.83 10.02
C VAL A 249 -13.13 9.38 10.27
N GLU A 250 -13.09 8.59 9.20
CA GLU A 250 -13.50 7.18 9.18
C GLU A 250 -12.27 6.26 9.19
N GLU A 251 -11.13 6.73 8.67
CA GLU A 251 -9.90 5.97 8.54
C GLU A 251 -8.71 6.80 9.03
N VAL A 252 -7.95 6.27 9.99
CA VAL A 252 -6.69 6.86 10.45
C VAL A 252 -5.56 5.88 10.25
N SER A 253 -4.48 6.32 9.62
CA SER A 253 -3.22 5.59 9.52
C SER A 253 -2.12 6.33 10.26
N LEU A 254 -1.49 5.69 11.24
CA LEU A 254 -0.34 6.22 11.96
C LEU A 254 0.88 5.37 11.57
N HIS A 255 1.85 5.96 10.89
CA HIS A 255 3.16 5.37 10.65
C HIS A 255 4.15 6.01 11.62
N TYR A 256 4.44 5.28 12.68
CA TYR A 256 5.30 5.71 13.77
C TYR A 256 6.69 5.14 13.56
N ARG A 257 7.65 6.01 13.23
CA ARG A 257 9.07 5.64 13.08
C ARG A 257 9.84 5.90 14.37
N TYR A 258 10.97 5.22 14.54
CA TYR A 258 11.83 5.28 15.73
C TYR A 258 12.07 6.73 16.19
N GLY A 259 11.84 7.00 17.47
CA GLY A 259 12.01 8.35 18.02
C GLY A 259 11.81 8.38 19.54
N ALA A 260 12.37 9.40 20.18
CA ALA A 260 12.51 9.54 21.63
C ALA A 260 11.19 9.57 22.46
N ARG A 261 10.00 9.47 21.84
CA ARG A 261 8.71 9.61 22.54
C ARG A 261 7.66 8.62 22.05
N PRO A 262 7.68 7.37 22.53
CA PRO A 262 6.74 6.32 22.14
C PRO A 262 5.27 6.76 22.11
N LEU A 263 4.49 6.13 21.24
CA LEU A 263 3.04 6.21 21.28
C LEU A 263 2.57 5.67 22.65
N THR A 264 1.73 6.42 23.37
CA THR A 264 1.24 6.00 24.70
C THR A 264 -0.26 5.69 24.63
N PRO A 265 -0.80 4.83 25.49
CA PRO A 265 -2.24 4.57 25.53
C PRO A 265 -3.07 5.86 25.68
N ALA A 266 -2.59 6.84 26.46
CA ALA A 266 -3.24 8.13 26.61
C ALA A 266 -3.31 8.92 25.28
N ARG A 267 -2.25 8.87 24.46
CA ARG A 267 -2.24 9.51 23.13
C ARG A 267 -3.21 8.83 22.17
N LEU A 268 -3.26 7.49 22.20
CA LEU A 268 -4.20 6.73 21.39
C LEU A 268 -5.65 7.02 21.83
N ASN A 269 -5.94 7.00 23.13
CA ASN A 269 -7.25 7.40 23.69
C ASN A 269 -7.68 8.78 23.21
N ASN A 270 -6.77 9.75 23.20
CA ASN A 270 -7.07 11.09 22.73
C ASN A 270 -7.43 11.10 21.23
N LEU A 271 -6.71 10.36 20.40
CA LEU A 271 -7.03 10.20 18.98
C LEU A 271 -8.40 9.56 18.76
N LEU A 272 -8.68 8.48 19.50
CA LEU A 272 -9.96 7.77 19.49
C LEU A 272 -11.10 8.73 19.89
N ALA A 273 -10.92 9.51 20.95
CA ALA A 273 -11.89 10.50 21.40
C ALA A 273 -12.16 11.59 20.37
N SER A 274 -11.11 12.03 19.65
CA SER A 274 -11.22 13.02 18.58
C SER A 274 -11.91 12.49 17.32
N CYS A 275 -11.90 11.17 17.09
CA CYS A 275 -12.44 10.55 15.87
C CYS A 275 -13.61 9.59 16.18
N PRO A 276 -14.76 10.08 16.68
CA PRO A 276 -15.88 9.24 17.13
C PRO A 276 -16.52 8.37 16.03
N ARG A 277 -16.26 8.66 14.75
CA ARG A 277 -16.74 7.87 13.60
C ARG A 277 -15.67 6.99 12.96
N MET A 278 -14.52 6.84 13.61
CA MET A 278 -13.44 6.03 13.08
C MET A 278 -13.88 4.57 12.98
N LYS A 279 -13.79 4.02 11.77
CA LYS A 279 -14.06 2.61 11.45
C LYS A 279 -12.78 1.82 11.26
N LYS A 280 -11.72 2.48 10.79
CA LYS A 280 -10.45 1.84 10.50
C LYS A 280 -9.30 2.59 11.18
N LEU A 281 -8.47 1.82 11.87
CA LEU A 281 -7.22 2.30 12.42
C LEU A 281 -6.09 1.44 11.86
N HIS A 282 -5.14 2.05 11.18
CA HIS A 282 -3.89 1.42 10.77
C HIS A 282 -2.77 1.98 11.64
N LEU A 283 -2.09 1.12 12.37
CA LEU A 283 -0.92 1.46 13.17
C LEU A 283 0.26 0.71 12.56
N ASP A 284 1.25 1.45 12.12
CA ASP A 284 2.52 0.94 11.61
C ASP A 284 3.62 1.47 12.54
N LEU A 285 4.35 0.58 13.19
CA LEU A 285 5.17 0.89 14.35
C LEU A 285 6.56 0.32 14.12
N GLN A 286 7.49 1.19 13.75
CA GLN A 286 8.82 0.73 13.38
C GLN A 286 9.74 0.49 14.57
N ALA A 287 9.53 1.14 15.72
CA ALA A 287 10.25 0.79 16.95
C ALA A 287 9.69 1.43 18.24
N GLY A 288 9.81 0.67 19.33
CA GLY A 288 9.86 1.13 20.73
C GLY A 288 8.57 1.75 21.28
N TRP A 289 7.88 1.03 22.15
CA TRP A 289 6.74 1.53 22.93
C TRP A 289 7.17 1.92 24.35
N SER A 290 6.49 2.89 24.99
CA SER A 290 6.82 3.26 26.37
C SER A 290 6.34 2.19 27.32
N ASN A 291 7.14 1.93 28.35
CA ASN A 291 6.74 1.16 29.53
C ASN A 291 5.70 1.90 30.41
N GLU A 292 4.92 2.84 29.87
CA GLU A 292 3.87 3.51 30.65
C GLU A 292 2.75 2.51 30.95
N PRO A 293 2.19 2.52 32.19
CA PRO A 293 1.14 1.61 32.58
C PRO A 293 -0.09 1.76 31.68
N VAL A 294 -0.72 0.64 31.34
CA VAL A 294 -1.91 0.57 30.48
C VAL A 294 -3.03 1.46 31.03
N CYS A 295 -3.35 2.56 30.35
CA CYS A 295 -4.56 3.32 30.64
C CYS A 295 -5.77 2.51 30.18
N LYS A 296 -6.73 2.29 31.08
CA LYS A 296 -8.06 1.79 30.70
C LYS A 296 -8.76 2.84 29.85
N LEU A 297 -9.40 2.42 28.75
CA LEU A 297 -10.33 3.29 28.03
C LEU A 297 -11.49 3.67 28.94
N PRO A 298 -12.01 4.90 28.84
CA PRO A 298 -13.31 5.23 29.39
C PRO A 298 -14.36 4.27 28.80
N GLU A 299 -15.19 3.63 29.64
CA GLU A 299 -16.19 2.63 29.22
C GLU A 299 -17.22 3.21 28.22
N ASP A 300 -17.35 4.54 28.18
CA ASP A 300 -18.19 5.35 27.32
C ASP A 300 -17.61 5.61 25.92
N LEU A 301 -16.33 5.33 25.70
CA LEU A 301 -15.62 5.57 24.44
C LEU A 301 -15.74 4.38 23.47
N ALA A 302 -16.94 3.79 23.43
CA ALA A 302 -17.28 2.59 22.70
C ALA A 302 -17.33 2.84 21.17
N LEU A 303 -16.18 3.10 20.56
CA LEU A 303 -16.03 3.20 19.12
C LEU A 303 -16.44 1.89 18.44
N GLU A 304 -17.20 1.98 17.36
CA GLU A 304 -17.47 0.89 16.43
C GLU A 304 -16.31 0.81 15.42
N LEU A 305 -15.13 0.41 15.89
CA LEU A 305 -14.00 0.14 15.00
C LEU A 305 -14.24 -1.17 14.25
N ASP A 306 -14.49 -1.07 12.94
CA ASP A 306 -14.58 -2.21 12.04
C ASP A 306 -13.23 -2.92 11.89
N THR A 307 -12.10 -2.21 11.88
CA THR A 307 -10.78 -2.83 11.58
C THR A 307 -9.62 -2.11 12.28
N VAL A 308 -8.69 -2.87 12.87
CA VAL A 308 -7.44 -2.34 13.46
C VAL A 308 -6.24 -3.10 12.92
N THR A 309 -5.56 -2.53 11.93
CA THR A 309 -4.34 -3.13 11.37
C THR A 309 -3.12 -2.68 12.16
N LEU A 310 -2.22 -3.60 12.53
CA LEU A 310 -1.07 -3.34 13.40
C LEU A 310 0.24 -3.89 12.81
N GLU A 311 0.92 -3.11 11.98
CA GLU A 311 2.23 -3.41 11.39
C GLU A 311 3.35 -3.07 12.39
N VAL A 312 4.31 -3.98 12.62
CA VAL A 312 5.35 -3.84 13.65
C VAL A 312 6.70 -4.25 13.07
N ASP A 313 7.48 -3.30 12.54
CA ASP A 313 8.69 -3.67 11.80
C ASP A 313 9.79 -4.28 12.69
N ASP A 314 9.98 -3.83 13.94
CA ASP A 314 11.00 -4.38 14.85
C ASP A 314 10.45 -4.97 16.16
N VAL A 315 10.54 -6.29 16.26
CA VAL A 315 10.15 -7.13 17.41
C VAL A 315 11.11 -7.00 18.59
N GLY A 316 12.39 -6.67 18.35
CA GLY A 316 13.36 -6.46 19.42
C GLY A 316 12.85 -5.44 20.43
N SER A 317 12.12 -4.44 19.93
CA SER A 317 11.50 -3.39 20.73
C SER A 317 10.25 -3.81 21.53
N MET A 318 9.69 -5.01 21.29
CA MET A 318 8.58 -5.57 22.08
C MET A 318 9.03 -6.34 23.34
N GLN A 319 10.33 -6.62 23.49
CA GLN A 319 10.82 -7.36 24.67
C GLN A 319 10.73 -6.53 25.96
N ASP A 320 10.80 -5.21 25.83
CA ASP A 320 10.54 -4.29 26.94
C ASP A 320 9.03 -4.23 27.20
N ASN A 321 8.65 -4.20 28.49
CA ASN A 321 7.25 -4.29 28.98
C ASN A 321 6.23 -3.37 28.27
N GLY A 322 6.66 -2.34 27.53
CA GLY A 322 5.82 -1.37 26.84
C GLY A 322 5.04 -1.92 25.64
N GLY A 323 5.62 -2.81 24.82
CA GLY A 323 4.94 -3.35 23.63
C GLY A 323 3.71 -4.21 23.99
N ALA A 324 3.80 -4.91 25.12
CA ALA A 324 2.71 -5.70 25.68
C ALA A 324 1.50 -4.85 26.06
N GLY A 325 1.73 -3.63 26.57
CA GLY A 325 0.66 -2.77 27.06
C GLY A 325 -0.34 -2.39 25.98
N VAL A 326 0.12 -2.16 24.75
CA VAL A 326 -0.77 -1.82 23.62
C VAL A 326 -1.46 -3.04 23.07
N LEU A 327 -0.80 -4.19 23.01
CA LEU A 327 -1.44 -5.43 22.60
C LEU A 327 -2.52 -5.84 23.61
N GLU A 328 -2.25 -5.71 24.91
CA GLU A 328 -3.24 -5.94 25.96
C GLU A 328 -4.38 -4.92 25.92
N TYR A 329 -4.08 -3.65 25.66
CA TYR A 329 -5.06 -2.59 25.45
C TYR A 329 -5.95 -2.87 24.22
N LEU A 330 -5.36 -3.15 23.06
CA LEU A 330 -6.11 -3.49 21.84
C LEU A 330 -6.86 -4.83 22.02
N ARG A 331 -6.34 -5.73 22.85
CA ARG A 331 -6.99 -6.98 23.23
C ARG A 331 -8.18 -6.76 24.15
N SER A 332 -8.13 -5.85 25.13
CA SER A 332 -9.31 -5.54 25.95
C SER A 332 -10.45 -4.96 25.09
N GLU A 333 -10.09 -4.22 24.03
CA GLU A 333 -11.02 -3.68 23.04
C GLU A 333 -11.39 -4.66 21.91
N SER A 334 -10.72 -5.82 21.84
CA SER A 334 -10.82 -6.78 20.71
C SER A 334 -12.17 -7.45 20.52
N ARG A 335 -13.14 -7.24 21.42
CA ARG A 335 -14.52 -7.70 21.17
C ARG A 335 -15.08 -7.16 19.84
N ARG A 336 -14.54 -6.05 19.33
CA ARG A 336 -15.01 -5.36 18.11
C ARG A 336 -14.03 -5.37 16.92
N VAL A 337 -12.75 -5.72 17.14
CA VAL A 337 -11.73 -5.67 16.08
C VAL A 337 -11.84 -6.88 15.15
N VAL A 338 -12.10 -6.64 13.86
CA VAL A 338 -12.33 -7.71 12.87
C VAL A 338 -11.03 -8.28 12.29
N ALA A 339 -9.96 -7.48 12.21
CA ALA A 339 -8.70 -7.94 11.64
C ALA A 339 -7.50 -7.34 12.37
N PHE A 340 -6.60 -8.18 12.89
CA PHE A 340 -5.22 -7.81 13.27
C PHE A 340 -4.26 -8.31 12.20
N ARG A 341 -3.24 -7.55 11.82
CA ARG A 341 -2.19 -8.02 10.90
C ARG A 341 -0.83 -7.62 11.43
N PHE A 342 -0.08 -8.54 12.01
CA PHE A 342 1.32 -8.38 12.35
C PHE A 342 2.16 -8.52 11.09
N ARG A 343 2.94 -7.51 10.78
CA ARG A 343 4.09 -7.65 9.89
C ARG A 343 5.33 -7.48 10.73
N TYR A 344 6.33 -8.32 10.51
CA TYR A 344 7.62 -8.16 11.16
C TYR A 344 8.74 -8.29 10.14
N ASP A 345 9.73 -7.41 10.27
CA ASP A 345 10.99 -7.49 9.56
C ASP A 345 11.98 -8.25 10.45
N VAL A 346 12.48 -9.38 9.98
CA VAL A 346 13.68 -9.95 10.60
C VAL A 346 14.82 -9.15 10.02
N LEU A 347 15.07 -7.98 10.60
CA LEU A 347 16.32 -7.28 10.33
C LEU A 347 17.43 -8.31 10.54
N ARG A 348 18.22 -8.52 9.48
CA ARG A 348 19.42 -9.35 9.49
C ARG A 348 20.30 -8.80 10.60
N GLN A 349 20.12 -9.29 11.83
CA GLN A 349 21.10 -9.12 12.87
C GLN A 349 22.37 -9.70 12.28
N GLY A 350 23.31 -8.81 11.97
CA GLY A 350 24.61 -9.18 11.43
C GLY A 350 25.19 -10.28 12.30
N GLU A 351 26.07 -11.08 11.69
CA GLU A 351 26.72 -12.30 12.19
C GLU A 351 27.47 -12.14 13.55
N GLU A 352 27.32 -11.01 14.25
CA GLU A 352 27.94 -10.66 15.52
C GLU A 352 27.05 -11.08 16.71
N GLY A 353 26.99 -12.39 16.96
CA GLY A 353 27.11 -12.98 18.31
C GLY A 353 26.08 -12.72 19.41
N TYR A 354 25.10 -11.82 19.27
CA TYR A 354 24.06 -11.63 20.29
C TYR A 354 22.91 -12.62 20.11
N GLY A 355 23.14 -13.83 20.60
CA GLY A 355 22.24 -14.96 20.48
C GLY A 355 21.00 -14.90 21.38
N TYR A 356 19.89 -15.38 20.82
CA TYR A 356 18.76 -16.01 21.50
C TYR A 356 18.00 -15.17 22.55
N GLY A 357 16.90 -14.52 22.12
CA GLY A 357 15.90 -13.97 23.05
C GLY A 357 14.62 -13.44 22.42
N SER A 358 14.63 -12.99 21.16
CA SER A 358 13.45 -12.30 20.58
C SER A 358 12.35 -13.20 20.04
N ALA A 359 12.69 -14.41 19.59
CA ALA A 359 11.74 -15.26 18.87
C ALA A 359 10.68 -15.89 19.78
N ASP A 360 11.05 -16.29 20.99
CA ASP A 360 10.10 -16.88 21.95
C ASP A 360 9.01 -15.87 22.33
N VAL A 361 9.34 -14.57 22.32
CA VAL A 361 8.47 -13.49 22.81
C VAL A 361 7.22 -13.30 21.95
N LEU A 362 7.38 -13.37 20.64
CA LEU A 362 6.25 -13.28 19.72
C LEU A 362 5.33 -14.49 19.83
N ASP A 363 5.88 -15.68 19.93
CA ASP A 363 5.10 -16.91 19.91
C ASP A 363 4.14 -17.00 21.10
N TRP A 364 4.58 -16.58 22.30
CA TRP A 364 3.69 -16.59 23.48
C TRP A 364 2.66 -15.46 23.44
N ARG A 365 3.07 -14.24 23.06
CA ARG A 365 2.15 -13.08 22.99
C ARG A 365 1.11 -13.25 21.89
N PHE A 366 1.48 -13.84 20.75
CA PHE A 366 0.54 -14.10 19.68
C PHE A 366 -0.49 -15.16 20.07
N ALA A 367 -0.09 -16.23 20.77
CA ALA A 367 -1.02 -17.22 21.30
C ALA A 367 -2.00 -16.59 22.32
N GLU A 368 -1.52 -15.70 23.19
CA GLU A 368 -2.38 -14.93 24.09
C GLU A 368 -3.39 -14.07 23.33
N LEU A 369 -2.92 -13.33 22.32
CA LEU A 369 -3.75 -12.45 21.50
C LEU A 369 -4.91 -13.21 20.89
N VAL A 370 -4.63 -14.34 20.24
CA VAL A 370 -5.60 -15.15 19.49
C VAL A 370 -6.78 -15.61 20.36
N GLY A 371 -6.57 -15.77 21.67
CA GLY A 371 -7.60 -16.15 22.64
C GLY A 371 -7.90 -17.65 22.65
N GLY A 372 -8.69 -18.11 23.62
CA GLY A 372 -8.92 -19.54 23.89
C GLY A 372 -10.00 -20.24 23.03
N GLY A 373 -10.36 -19.68 21.87
CA GLY A 373 -11.43 -20.19 21.01
C GLY A 373 -10.92 -21.13 19.90
N PRO A 374 -11.81 -21.91 19.26
CA PRO A 374 -11.44 -22.72 18.10
C PRO A 374 -10.95 -21.84 16.94
N LEU A 375 -9.88 -22.27 16.30
CA LEU A 375 -9.17 -21.53 15.25
C LEU A 375 -9.23 -22.23 13.89
N HIS A 376 -9.33 -21.40 12.87
CA HIS A 376 -9.07 -21.72 11.48
C HIS A 376 -7.74 -21.07 11.08
N VAL A 377 -6.71 -21.87 10.84
CA VAL A 377 -5.38 -21.37 10.52
C VAL A 377 -5.10 -21.59 9.03
N VAL A 378 -4.59 -20.58 8.34
CA VAL A 378 -4.18 -20.59 6.95
C VAL A 378 -2.71 -20.22 6.90
N VAL A 379 -1.85 -21.16 6.53
CA VAL A 379 -0.41 -20.92 6.35
C VAL A 379 -0.11 -20.93 4.87
N GLY A 380 0.54 -19.88 4.37
CA GLY A 380 0.87 -19.82 2.96
C GLY A 380 2.00 -18.86 2.64
N ARG A 381 2.54 -18.98 1.42
CA ARG A 381 3.44 -17.97 0.87
C ARG A 381 2.64 -16.80 0.31
N HIS A 382 2.87 -15.59 0.82
CA HIS A 382 2.29 -14.36 0.30
C HIS A 382 3.12 -13.82 -0.88
N GLY A 383 3.04 -14.52 -2.02
CA GLY A 383 3.68 -14.09 -3.27
C GLY A 383 5.19 -13.86 -3.14
N ARG A 384 5.71 -12.76 -3.69
CA ARG A 384 7.13 -12.36 -3.57
C ARG A 384 7.50 -11.80 -2.19
N ARG A 385 6.54 -11.60 -1.30
CA ARG A 385 6.70 -10.85 -0.04
C ARG A 385 6.82 -11.75 1.21
N GLY A 386 7.25 -13.00 1.03
CA GLY A 386 7.53 -13.92 2.15
C GLY A 386 6.40 -14.92 2.48
N SER A 387 6.45 -15.51 3.68
CA SER A 387 5.46 -16.46 4.19
C SER A 387 4.68 -15.87 5.36
N GLY A 388 3.42 -16.25 5.50
CA GLY A 388 2.56 -15.79 6.60
C GLY A 388 1.61 -16.86 7.11
N ILE A 389 1.04 -16.56 8.28
CA ILE A 389 0.04 -17.36 8.99
C ILE A 389 -1.16 -16.45 9.23
N ARG A 390 -2.30 -16.78 8.64
CA ARG A 390 -3.58 -16.11 8.86
C ARG A 390 -4.47 -17.00 9.70
N ILE A 391 -4.83 -16.56 10.88
CA ILE A 391 -5.72 -17.24 11.80
C ILE A 391 -7.08 -16.56 11.77
N SER A 392 -8.17 -17.30 11.83
CA SER A 392 -9.47 -16.74 12.15
C SER A 392 -10.16 -17.56 13.23
N ASP A 393 -10.81 -16.90 14.18
CA ASP A 393 -11.61 -17.59 15.19
C ASP A 393 -13.01 -17.96 14.66
N SER A 394 -13.79 -18.69 15.46
CA SER A 394 -15.17 -19.06 15.12
C SER A 394 -16.14 -17.87 15.01
N GLU A 395 -15.75 -16.69 15.50
CA GLU A 395 -16.54 -15.46 15.39
C GLU A 395 -16.21 -14.71 14.08
N GLY A 396 -15.33 -15.25 13.23
CA GLY A 396 -14.90 -14.65 11.97
C GLY A 396 -13.86 -13.55 12.13
N ARG A 397 -13.31 -13.35 13.35
CA ARG A 397 -12.21 -12.39 13.54
C ARG A 397 -10.95 -12.95 12.94
N VAL A 398 -10.28 -12.15 12.12
CA VAL A 398 -9.06 -12.51 11.42
C VAL A 398 -7.85 -11.95 12.17
N ARG A 399 -6.78 -12.73 12.28
CA ARG A 399 -5.50 -12.36 12.88
C ARG A 399 -4.43 -12.91 11.95
N GLU A 400 -3.77 -12.02 11.23
CA GLU A 400 -2.76 -12.36 10.23
C GLU A 400 -1.36 -12.02 10.77
N VAL A 401 -0.40 -12.87 10.49
CA VAL A 401 1.03 -12.66 10.75
C VAL A 401 1.73 -12.87 9.43
N VAL A 402 2.40 -11.84 8.91
CA VAL A 402 3.11 -11.89 7.64
C VAL A 402 4.58 -11.57 7.90
N SER A 403 5.49 -12.44 7.50
CA SER A 403 6.91 -12.11 7.47
C SER A 403 7.29 -11.59 6.09
N LEU A 404 7.95 -10.43 6.04
CA LEU A 404 8.19 -9.67 4.80
C LEU A 404 9.41 -10.12 3.98
N TRP A 405 10.44 -10.65 4.63
CA TRP A 405 11.78 -10.75 4.00
C TRP A 405 12.42 -12.14 4.04
N GLU A 406 12.02 -13.01 4.98
CA GLU A 406 12.47 -14.40 5.03
C GLU A 406 11.27 -15.33 5.19
N THR A 407 11.42 -16.59 4.76
CA THR A 407 10.49 -17.63 5.22
C THR A 407 10.61 -17.68 6.73
N ILE A 408 9.49 -17.54 7.45
CA ILE A 408 9.43 -17.84 8.89
C ILE A 408 10.11 -19.20 9.05
N SER A 409 11.17 -19.29 9.86
CA SER A 409 11.93 -20.53 9.93
C SER A 409 10.98 -21.67 10.30
N HIS A 410 11.22 -22.84 9.72
CA HIS A 410 10.36 -24.01 9.93
C HIS A 410 10.19 -24.33 11.44
N ASP A 411 11.23 -24.14 12.24
CA ASP A 411 11.20 -24.28 13.70
C ASP A 411 10.23 -23.30 14.38
N ARG A 412 10.18 -22.04 13.93
CA ARG A 412 9.31 -21.01 14.51
C ARG A 412 7.85 -21.25 14.19
N ILE A 413 7.53 -21.59 12.95
CA ILE A 413 6.16 -22.00 12.61
C ILE A 413 5.80 -23.22 13.47
N SER A 414 6.68 -24.21 13.62
CA SER A 414 6.42 -25.40 14.44
C SER A 414 6.16 -25.05 15.91
N SER A 415 6.98 -24.19 16.52
CA SER A 415 6.79 -23.69 17.90
C SER A 415 5.44 -22.99 18.08
N LEU A 416 5.10 -22.07 17.18
CA LEU A 416 3.81 -21.38 17.21
C LEU A 416 2.65 -22.36 17.02
N PHE A 417 2.79 -23.32 16.10
CA PHE A 417 1.80 -24.38 15.89
C PHE A 417 1.61 -25.24 17.12
N ALA A 418 2.67 -25.66 17.80
CA ALA A 418 2.59 -26.45 19.02
C ALA A 418 1.83 -25.70 20.14
N LYS A 419 2.01 -24.38 20.24
CA LYS A 419 1.28 -23.53 21.20
C LYS A 419 -0.19 -23.36 20.83
N LEU A 420 -0.49 -23.17 19.55
CA LEU A 420 -1.86 -23.00 19.04
C LEU A 420 -2.60 -24.34 18.89
N ALA A 421 -1.88 -25.46 18.89
CA ALA A 421 -2.38 -26.77 18.56
C ALA A 421 -3.68 -27.19 19.27
N PRO A 422 -3.86 -26.93 20.58
CA PRO A 422 -5.10 -27.27 21.28
C PRO A 422 -6.34 -26.53 20.74
N MET A 423 -6.13 -25.44 20.00
CA MET A 423 -7.18 -24.54 19.53
C MET A 423 -7.45 -24.70 18.03
N ILE A 424 -6.55 -25.31 17.25
CA ILE A 424 -6.70 -25.45 15.80
C ILE A 424 -7.78 -26.49 15.47
N ARG A 425 -8.91 -26.05 14.93
CA ARG A 425 -9.97 -26.92 14.39
C ARG A 425 -9.81 -27.18 12.90
N SER A 426 -9.38 -26.17 12.17
CA SER A 426 -9.18 -26.24 10.72
C SER A 426 -7.82 -25.68 10.36
N LEU A 427 -7.07 -26.39 9.53
CA LEU A 427 -5.79 -25.93 9.01
C LEU A 427 -5.81 -25.94 7.49
N VAL A 428 -5.45 -24.83 6.87
CA VAL A 428 -5.23 -24.71 5.42
C VAL A 428 -3.74 -24.42 5.23
N THR A 429 -3.03 -25.23 4.46
CA THR A 429 -1.60 -25.03 4.32
C THR A 429 -1.07 -25.41 2.95
N ASP A 430 -0.09 -24.67 2.45
CA ASP A 430 0.66 -25.07 1.25
C ASP A 430 1.51 -26.32 1.58
N THR A 431 1.69 -27.26 0.63
CA THR A 431 2.44 -28.52 0.85
C THR A 431 3.92 -28.36 1.25
N SER A 432 4.45 -27.14 1.31
CA SER A 432 5.76 -26.84 1.88
C SER A 432 5.73 -26.55 3.40
N ALA A 433 4.64 -26.87 4.10
CA ALA A 433 4.48 -26.55 5.51
C ALA A 433 5.45 -27.32 6.42
N PRO A 434 5.99 -26.70 7.48
CA PRO A 434 6.79 -27.38 8.50
C PRO A 434 5.90 -28.25 9.39
N PHE A 435 5.70 -29.50 9.02
CA PHE A 435 5.44 -30.50 10.04
C PHE A 435 6.76 -31.24 10.25
N GLN A 436 7.44 -30.94 11.36
CA GLN A 436 8.56 -31.76 11.77
C GLN A 436 8.03 -33.11 12.24
N SER A 437 8.67 -34.20 11.81
CA SER A 437 8.25 -35.58 12.08
C SER A 437 8.10 -35.93 13.58
N ASN A 438 8.64 -35.10 14.47
CA ASN A 438 8.78 -35.42 15.89
C ASN A 438 7.84 -34.64 16.81
N GLN A 439 6.96 -33.78 16.27
CA GLN A 439 5.97 -33.07 17.09
C GLN A 439 4.57 -33.66 16.91
N PRO A 440 3.81 -33.89 18.00
CA PRO A 440 2.46 -34.41 17.89
C PRO A 440 1.58 -33.39 17.16
N PHE A 441 0.78 -33.87 16.21
CA PHE A 441 -0.15 -33.01 15.50
C PHE A 441 -1.26 -32.48 16.43
N PRO A 442 -1.78 -31.26 16.18
CA PRO A 442 -2.94 -30.75 16.87
C PRO A 442 -4.16 -31.66 16.68
N ALA A 443 -5.04 -31.75 17.68
CA ALA A 443 -6.34 -32.37 17.53
C ALA A 443 -7.25 -31.50 16.63
N MET A 444 -7.13 -31.67 15.31
CA MET A 444 -7.85 -30.90 14.29
C MET A 444 -8.92 -31.76 13.62
N SER A 445 -10.08 -31.18 13.31
CA SER A 445 -11.15 -31.88 12.60
C SER A 445 -11.03 -31.74 11.08
N ARG A 446 -10.35 -30.69 10.59
CA ARG A 446 -10.23 -30.40 9.16
C ARG A 446 -8.82 -29.99 8.76
N LEU A 447 -8.29 -30.61 7.71
CA LEU A 447 -7.02 -30.24 7.06
C LEU A 447 -7.26 -29.97 5.57
N THR A 448 -6.80 -28.84 5.06
CA THR A 448 -6.82 -28.48 3.63
C THR A 448 -5.39 -28.29 3.14
N LEU A 449 -4.94 -29.14 2.23
CA LEU A 449 -3.62 -29.08 1.63
C LEU A 449 -3.71 -28.39 0.26
N ARG A 450 -3.00 -27.28 0.10
CA ARG A 450 -2.89 -26.51 -1.13
C ARG A 450 -1.57 -26.81 -1.82
N PHE A 451 -1.61 -27.06 -3.13
CA PHE A 451 -0.40 -27.32 -3.91
C PHE A 451 -0.47 -26.59 -5.25
N ALA A 452 0.70 -26.18 -5.74
CA ALA A 452 0.81 -25.51 -7.03
C ALA A 452 0.98 -26.53 -8.18
N ARG A 453 1.57 -27.68 -7.88
CA ARG A 453 1.78 -28.80 -8.81
C ARG A 453 1.42 -30.11 -8.12
N PRO A 454 0.82 -31.09 -8.81
CA PRO A 454 0.52 -32.41 -8.23
C PRO A 454 1.73 -33.09 -7.60
N SER A 455 2.93 -32.90 -8.16
CA SER A 455 4.20 -33.41 -7.63
C SER A 455 4.53 -32.87 -6.23
N ASP A 456 3.99 -31.69 -5.87
CA ASP A 456 4.26 -31.08 -4.56
C ASP A 456 3.54 -31.85 -3.43
N LEU A 457 2.54 -32.67 -3.76
CA LEU A 457 1.90 -33.59 -2.79
C LEU A 457 2.84 -34.74 -2.40
N ILE A 458 3.68 -35.20 -3.33
CA ILE A 458 4.68 -36.27 -3.12
C ILE A 458 5.84 -35.75 -2.26
N ALA A 459 6.17 -34.46 -2.41
CA ALA A 459 7.23 -33.80 -1.63
C ALA A 459 6.86 -33.56 -0.16
N PHE A 460 5.58 -33.73 0.21
CA PHE A 460 5.14 -33.84 1.60
C PHE A 460 5.61 -35.21 2.12
N GLY A 461 6.92 -35.31 2.38
CA GLY A 461 7.59 -36.57 2.74
C GLY A 461 6.86 -37.25 3.87
N HIS A 462 6.76 -38.59 3.81
CA HIS A 462 5.99 -39.42 4.73
C HIS A 462 6.16 -38.95 6.20
N PRO A 463 5.22 -38.18 6.77
CA PRO A 463 5.17 -38.07 8.22
C PRO A 463 5.01 -39.51 8.72
N GLU A 464 5.71 -39.92 9.78
CA GLU A 464 5.45 -41.24 10.34
C GLU A 464 3.94 -41.32 10.63
N PRO A 465 3.19 -42.22 9.96
CA PRO A 465 1.73 -42.17 9.93
C PRO A 465 1.07 -42.37 11.30
N SER A 466 1.86 -42.72 12.32
CA SER A 466 1.51 -42.77 13.74
C SER A 466 1.29 -41.40 14.40
N THR A 467 1.62 -40.30 13.71
CA THR A 467 1.61 -38.94 14.31
C THR A 467 0.46 -38.06 13.84
N MET A 468 -0.26 -38.44 12.77
CA MET A 468 -1.43 -37.70 12.30
C MET A 468 -2.59 -37.82 13.30
N PRO A 469 -3.35 -36.74 13.55
CA PRO A 469 -4.49 -36.76 14.45
C PRO A 469 -5.71 -37.37 13.73
N ALA A 470 -6.71 -37.77 14.50
CA ALA A 470 -8.02 -38.13 13.97
C ALA A 470 -8.64 -36.95 13.20
N LEU A 471 -8.55 -37.03 11.88
CA LEU A 471 -9.12 -36.07 10.94
C LEU A 471 -10.54 -36.51 10.56
N HIS A 472 -11.50 -35.59 10.62
CA HIS A 472 -12.82 -35.82 10.04
C HIS A 472 -12.84 -35.45 8.54
N THR A 473 -12.10 -34.41 8.15
CA THR A 473 -12.08 -33.94 6.76
C THR A 473 -10.68 -33.64 6.27
N LEU A 474 -10.29 -34.26 5.16
CA LEU A 474 -9.10 -33.91 4.39
C LEU A 474 -9.53 -33.31 3.06
N ARG A 475 -9.11 -32.09 2.77
CA ARG A 475 -9.33 -31.42 1.48
C ARG A 475 -8.00 -31.24 0.75
N VAL A 476 -7.98 -31.57 -0.53
CA VAL A 476 -6.82 -31.47 -1.40
C VAL A 476 -7.18 -30.49 -2.52
N GLU A 477 -6.50 -29.34 -2.58
CA GLU A 477 -6.85 -28.20 -3.44
C GLU A 477 -5.65 -27.73 -4.29
N LEU A 478 -5.86 -27.62 -5.61
CA LEU A 478 -4.86 -27.06 -6.52
C LEU A 478 -5.00 -25.53 -6.59
N VAL A 479 -3.89 -24.83 -6.41
CA VAL A 479 -3.84 -23.35 -6.48
C VAL A 479 -2.85 -22.87 -7.53
N ASP A 480 -3.10 -21.68 -8.07
CA ASP A 480 -2.19 -21.04 -9.01
C ASP A 480 -0.88 -20.65 -8.31
N ALA A 481 0.26 -20.96 -8.92
CA ALA A 481 1.56 -20.79 -8.28
C ALA A 481 1.89 -19.32 -7.94
N ALA A 482 1.38 -18.37 -8.74
CA ALA A 482 1.68 -16.95 -8.61
C ALA A 482 0.70 -16.24 -7.67
N THR A 483 -0.59 -16.53 -7.81
CA THR A 483 -1.68 -15.84 -7.12
C THR A 483 -2.19 -16.59 -5.89
N ARG A 484 -1.90 -17.89 -5.78
CA ARG A 484 -2.44 -18.81 -4.75
C ARG A 484 -3.97 -18.90 -4.71
N ALA A 485 -4.63 -18.35 -5.73
CA ALA A 485 -6.07 -18.54 -5.91
C ALA A 485 -6.35 -19.97 -6.38
N PRO A 486 -7.49 -20.57 -5.99
CA PRO A 486 -7.91 -21.88 -6.52
C PRO A 486 -7.93 -21.87 -8.06
N CYS A 487 -7.32 -22.89 -8.69
CA CYS A 487 -7.24 -23.00 -10.14
C CYS A 487 -8.61 -23.32 -10.76
N ARG A 488 -8.99 -22.72 -11.90
CA ARG A 488 -10.20 -23.22 -12.59
C ARG A 488 -10.04 -24.68 -12.97
N ALA A 489 -10.99 -25.53 -12.56
CA ALA A 489 -10.98 -26.96 -12.87
C ALA A 489 -11.05 -27.16 -14.38
N ASN A 490 -9.93 -27.50 -15.02
CA ASN A 490 -9.90 -27.87 -16.44
C ASN A 490 -9.93 -29.40 -16.64
N GLY A 491 -10.03 -30.18 -15.56
CA GLY A 491 -10.05 -31.66 -15.60
C GLY A 491 -8.69 -32.32 -15.87
N ASN A 492 -7.63 -31.55 -16.13
CA ASN A 492 -6.33 -32.07 -16.54
C ASN A 492 -5.37 -32.30 -15.37
N HIS A 493 -5.68 -31.78 -14.18
CA HIS A 493 -4.84 -31.94 -13.01
C HIS A 493 -5.20 -33.24 -12.29
N ARG A 494 -4.25 -34.18 -12.28
CA ARG A 494 -4.41 -35.49 -11.65
C ARG A 494 -3.37 -35.68 -10.54
N VAL A 495 -3.77 -36.30 -9.44
CA VAL A 495 -2.89 -36.74 -8.35
C VAL A 495 -2.85 -38.26 -8.29
N GLU A 496 -1.74 -38.80 -7.83
CA GLU A 496 -1.61 -40.24 -7.60
C GLU A 496 -2.37 -40.64 -6.34
N VAL A 497 -3.11 -41.74 -6.40
CA VAL A 497 -3.88 -42.26 -5.27
C VAL A 497 -2.97 -42.59 -4.09
N GLU A 498 -1.78 -43.15 -4.38
CA GLU A 498 -0.76 -43.47 -3.38
C GLU A 498 -0.28 -42.25 -2.60
N SER A 499 -0.16 -41.10 -3.27
CA SER A 499 0.22 -39.85 -2.59
C SER A 499 -0.86 -39.39 -1.62
N VAL A 500 -2.14 -39.62 -1.92
CA VAL A 500 -3.25 -39.30 -1.01
C VAL A 500 -3.35 -40.33 0.11
N LEU A 501 -3.20 -41.62 -0.19
CA LEU A 501 -3.17 -42.70 0.80
C LEU A 501 -2.04 -42.53 1.83
N ALA A 502 -0.88 -42.04 1.38
CA ALA A 502 0.26 -41.75 2.24
C ALA A 502 0.00 -40.62 3.25
N LEU A 503 -1.01 -39.78 3.00
CA LEU A 503 -1.44 -38.71 3.92
C LEU A 503 -2.45 -39.20 4.97
N LEU A 504 -3.05 -40.39 4.82
CA LEU A 504 -4.07 -40.89 5.73
C LEU A 504 -3.44 -41.69 6.90
N PRO A 505 -3.86 -41.47 8.17
CA PRO A 505 -3.39 -42.22 9.34
C PRO A 505 -3.70 -43.72 9.22
N ARG A 506 -2.71 -44.60 9.44
CA ARG A 506 -2.80 -46.05 9.11
C ARG A 506 -4.00 -46.78 9.74
N ASP A 507 -4.42 -46.35 10.93
CA ASP A 507 -5.39 -47.07 11.76
C ASP A 507 -6.69 -46.29 12.00
N GLU A 508 -6.91 -45.17 11.29
CA GLU A 508 -8.10 -44.33 11.47
C GLU A 508 -8.82 -44.10 10.13
N ASP A 509 -10.14 -44.16 10.18
CA ASP A 509 -11.01 -43.85 9.03
C ASP A 509 -11.21 -42.33 8.93
N LEU A 510 -11.07 -41.81 7.72
CA LEU A 510 -11.40 -40.42 7.41
C LEU A 510 -12.87 -40.33 7.01
N ASP A 511 -13.67 -39.48 7.65
CA ASP A 511 -15.09 -39.37 7.28
C ASP A 511 -15.26 -38.87 5.83
N VAL A 512 -14.55 -37.79 5.47
CA VAL A 512 -14.69 -37.13 4.17
C VAL A 512 -13.36 -36.73 3.55
N LEU A 513 -13.10 -37.21 2.32
CA LEU A 513 -12.03 -36.72 1.45
C LEU A 513 -12.63 -35.80 0.38
N GLN A 514 -12.26 -34.52 0.41
CA GLN A 514 -12.69 -33.54 -0.59
C GLN A 514 -11.60 -33.28 -1.63
N LEU A 515 -11.89 -33.56 -2.89
CA LEU A 515 -10.99 -33.27 -4.02
C LEU A 515 -11.48 -32.02 -4.74
N ALA A 516 -10.81 -30.90 -4.50
CA ALA A 516 -11.11 -29.63 -5.15
C ALA A 516 -10.28 -29.51 -6.43
N GLN A 517 -10.96 -29.56 -7.57
CA GLN A 517 -10.38 -29.26 -8.91
C GLN A 517 -9.32 -30.26 -9.40
N VAL A 518 -9.20 -31.41 -8.73
CA VAL A 518 -8.19 -32.43 -8.98
C VAL A 518 -8.88 -33.78 -9.17
N GLY A 519 -8.42 -34.57 -10.14
CA GLY A 519 -8.82 -35.98 -10.33
C GLY A 519 -7.73 -36.95 -9.89
N PHE A 520 -8.02 -38.24 -9.88
CA PHE A 520 -6.98 -39.26 -9.73
C PHE A 520 -6.37 -39.61 -11.10
N CYS A 521 -5.09 -39.96 -11.12
CA CYS A 521 -4.46 -40.61 -12.28
C CYS A 521 -5.22 -41.91 -12.60
N GLU A 522 -5.56 -42.13 -13.87
CA GLU A 522 -6.06 -43.44 -14.32
C GLU A 522 -4.85 -44.35 -14.42
N GLY A 523 -4.58 -45.10 -13.36
CA GLY A 523 -3.64 -46.22 -13.40
C GLY A 523 -4.35 -47.50 -13.83
N ASP A 524 -3.60 -48.43 -14.42
CA ASP A 524 -4.07 -49.79 -14.74
C ASP A 524 -4.41 -50.60 -13.47
N ASP A 525 -3.88 -50.16 -12.31
CA ASP A 525 -4.14 -50.77 -11.02
C ASP A 525 -5.17 -49.95 -10.21
N HIS A 526 -6.36 -50.54 -10.03
CA HIS A 526 -7.43 -49.97 -9.21
C HIS A 526 -7.30 -50.31 -7.71
N SER A 527 -6.26 -51.07 -7.31
CA SER A 527 -6.05 -51.50 -5.92
C SER A 527 -5.97 -50.33 -4.94
N GLY A 528 -5.20 -49.28 -5.27
CA GLY A 528 -5.07 -48.08 -4.45
C GLY A 528 -6.39 -47.34 -4.28
N LEU A 529 -7.21 -47.23 -5.33
CA LEU A 529 -8.51 -46.54 -5.23
C LEU A 529 -9.51 -47.34 -4.38
N ALA A 530 -9.47 -48.67 -4.46
CA ALA A 530 -10.27 -49.54 -3.60
C ALA A 530 -9.82 -49.42 -2.13
N GLN A 531 -8.52 -49.39 -1.87
CA GLN A 531 -7.96 -49.16 -0.54
C GLN A 531 -8.38 -47.79 0.01
N LEU A 532 -8.33 -46.75 -0.81
CA LEU A 532 -8.73 -45.41 -0.41
C LEU A 532 -10.23 -45.36 -0.04
N ARG A 533 -11.09 -45.97 -0.84
CA ARG A 533 -12.54 -46.08 -0.53
C ARG A 533 -12.83 -46.91 0.72
N GLY A 534 -11.97 -47.88 1.05
CA GLY A 534 -12.09 -48.65 2.27
C GLY A 534 -11.75 -47.86 3.53
N ARG A 535 -10.96 -46.78 3.41
CA ARG A 535 -10.47 -45.94 4.52
C ARG A 535 -11.17 -44.58 4.62
N VAL A 536 -12.04 -44.27 3.67
CA VAL A 536 -12.72 -42.96 3.58
C VAL A 536 -14.22 -43.19 3.48
N GLY A 537 -14.99 -42.60 4.40
CA GLY A 537 -16.45 -42.71 4.43
C GLY A 537 -17.12 -42.14 3.17
N ALA A 538 -16.65 -40.99 2.70
CA ALA A 538 -17.10 -40.36 1.46
C ALA A 538 -15.97 -39.66 0.70
N ILE A 539 -15.93 -39.83 -0.63
CA ILE A 539 -15.08 -39.04 -1.53
C ILE A 539 -15.96 -38.03 -2.25
N GLU A 540 -15.79 -36.75 -1.92
CA GLU A 540 -16.57 -35.65 -2.50
C GLU A 540 -15.73 -34.89 -3.53
N ARG A 541 -16.32 -34.67 -4.71
CA ARG A 541 -15.74 -33.77 -5.70
C ARG A 541 -16.37 -32.39 -5.53
N THR A 542 -15.59 -31.42 -5.08
CA THR A 542 -16.07 -30.04 -4.96
C THR A 542 -15.89 -29.33 -6.30
N VAL A 543 -17.00 -28.98 -6.94
CA VAL A 543 -17.02 -28.09 -8.09
C VAL A 543 -16.84 -26.67 -7.55
N PHE A 544 -15.95 -25.89 -8.15
CA PHE A 544 -15.76 -24.50 -7.76
C PHE A 544 -17.07 -23.72 -8.02
N ASP A 545 -17.74 -23.26 -6.98
CA ASP A 545 -18.92 -22.41 -7.09
C ASP A 545 -18.44 -20.96 -7.31
N GLU A 546 -18.87 -20.32 -8.41
CA GLU A 546 -18.37 -19.02 -8.86
C GLU A 546 -18.84 -17.84 -7.98
N ARG A 547 -19.62 -18.09 -6.92
CA ARG A 547 -20.09 -17.04 -6.01
C ARG A 547 -18.94 -16.56 -5.12
N LEU A 548 -18.25 -15.54 -5.63
CA LEU A 548 -17.13 -14.83 -5.01
C LEU A 548 -17.37 -14.44 -3.54
N GLU A 549 -18.63 -14.25 -3.12
CA GLU A 549 -19.01 -13.70 -1.81
C GLU A 549 -18.75 -14.66 -0.63
N ASP A 550 -18.82 -15.98 -0.83
CA ASP A 550 -18.47 -16.96 0.22
C ASP A 550 -16.95 -17.15 0.38
N VAL A 551 -16.17 -16.69 -0.61
CA VAL A 551 -14.69 -16.72 -0.60
C VAL A 551 -14.10 -15.46 0.03
N VAL A 552 -14.83 -14.35 0.10
CA VAL A 552 -14.35 -13.09 0.71
C VAL A 552 -14.00 -13.25 2.20
N GLY A 553 -14.56 -14.26 2.87
CA GLY A 553 -14.16 -14.66 4.23
C GLY A 553 -12.79 -15.38 4.32
N GLN A 554 -12.34 -16.05 3.26
CA GLN A 554 -11.09 -16.83 3.23
C GLN A 554 -9.96 -16.17 2.41
N LEU A 555 -10.31 -15.28 1.48
CA LEU A 555 -9.40 -14.38 0.78
C LEU A 555 -10.01 -12.98 0.91
N GLY A 556 -9.55 -12.24 1.92
CA GLY A 556 -10.02 -10.89 2.20
C GLY A 556 -9.99 -9.95 0.97
N PRO A 557 -10.70 -8.82 1.04
CA PRO A 557 -11.01 -7.97 -0.10
C PRO A 557 -9.74 -7.53 -0.82
N ARG A 558 -9.63 -7.92 -2.10
CA ARG A 558 -8.80 -7.36 -3.19
C ARG A 558 -7.63 -6.48 -2.77
N ASN A 559 -6.42 -6.92 -3.12
CA ASN A 559 -5.37 -6.13 -3.80
C ASN A 559 -5.52 -4.59 -3.71
N LEU A 560 -5.50 -4.02 -2.52
CA LEU A 560 -5.46 -2.56 -2.31
C LEU A 560 -4.08 -1.96 -2.66
N TRP A 561 -3.19 -2.77 -3.22
CA TRP A 561 -1.79 -2.43 -3.49
C TRP A 561 -1.37 -3.08 -4.82
N SER A 562 -1.89 -2.58 -5.93
CA SER A 562 -1.15 -2.49 -7.18
C SER A 562 -0.88 -1.01 -7.41
N ASP A 563 0.39 -0.66 -7.63
CA ASP A 563 0.86 0.70 -7.95
C ASP A 563 -0.05 1.46 -8.93
#